data_AF-A0A3B8TQW0-F1
#
_entry.id   AF-A0A3B8TQW0-F1
#
_cell.length_a   1.000
_cell.length_b   1.000
_cell.length_c   1.000
_cell.angle_alpha   90.00
_cell.angle_beta   90.00
_cell.angle_gamma   90.00
#
_symmetry.space_group_name_H-M   'P 1'
#
loop_
_entity.id
_entity.type
_entity.pdbx_description
1 polymer ?
#
loop_
_entity_poly.entity_id
_entity_poly.type
_entity_poly.pdbx_seq_one_letter_code
_entity_poly.pdbx_strand_id
1 'polypeptide(L)' 'EAVVNAQESQTGITIHYVSEQYDEGAIIEQFTVDISMEDDADTIEAKVRHLESQHFVNTVEDVCKNTP' A
#
# COMPACT_ATOMS: atom_id res chain seq x y z
N GLU A 1 -0.83 -15.27 -0.26
CA GLU A 1 -1.08 -16.30 0.78
C GLU A 1 -0.84 -15.83 2.23
N ALA A 2 0.13 -14.95 2.53
CA ALA A 2 0.43 -14.54 3.91
C ALA A 2 -0.74 -13.90 4.68
N VAL A 3 -1.50 -13.00 4.06
CA VAL A 3 -2.60 -12.25 4.69
C VAL A 3 -3.82 -13.14 4.98
N VAL A 4 -4.18 -14.02 4.03
CA VAL A 4 -5.31 -14.96 4.16
C VAL A 4 -5.08 -15.94 5.32
N ASN A 5 -3.84 -16.38 5.52
CA ASN A 5 -3.48 -17.32 6.58
C ASN A 5 -3.36 -16.66 7.97
N ALA A 6 -3.19 -15.33 8.03
CA ALA A 6 -3.00 -14.57 9.27
C ALA A 6 -4.31 -14.07 9.91
N GLN A 7 -5.47 -14.31 9.28
CA GLN A 7 -6.78 -13.79 9.70
C GLN A 7 -6.81 -12.27 9.92
N GLU A 8 -5.95 -11.55 9.21
CA GLU A 8 -5.96 -10.09 9.31
C GLU A 8 -7.26 -9.55 8.74
N SER A 9 -7.79 -8.50 9.36
CA SER A 9 -9.01 -7.82 8.92
C SER A 9 -8.71 -6.62 8.02
N GLN A 10 -7.44 -6.28 7.88
CA GLN A 10 -6.96 -5.15 7.09
C GLN A 10 -5.68 -5.53 6.35
N THR A 11 -5.51 -4.95 5.16
CA THR A 11 -4.26 -4.94 4.41
C THR A 11 -4.02 -3.54 3.87
N GLY A 12 -2.95 -3.29 3.13
CA GLY A 12 -2.66 -1.94 2.68
C GLY A 12 -1.43 -1.80 1.80
N ILE A 13 -1.12 -0.54 1.51
CA ILE A 13 0.09 -0.14 0.78
C ILE A 13 0.87 0.88 1.61
N THR A 14 2.19 0.85 1.45
CA THR A 14 3.10 1.86 2.01
C THR A 14 3.88 2.48 0.86
N ILE A 15 3.87 3.80 0.78
CA ILE A 15 4.65 4.57 -0.19
C ILE A 15 5.80 5.20 0.58
N HIS A 16 7.04 4.88 0.19
CA HIS A 16 8.25 5.34 0.87
C HIS A 16 9.32 5.79 -0.12
N TYR A 17 10.27 6.60 0.33
CA TYR A 17 11.45 6.93 -0.46
C TYR A 17 12.36 5.72 -0.62
N VAL A 18 13.05 5.59 -1.76
CA VAL A 18 14.06 4.54 -1.93
C VAL A 18 15.28 4.87 -1.07
N SER A 19 15.76 3.90 -0.29
CA SER A 19 17.02 3.98 0.46
C SER A 19 17.93 2.78 0.13
N GLU A 20 19.17 2.80 0.60
CA GLU A 20 20.12 1.69 0.39
C GLU A 20 19.71 0.42 1.16
N GLN A 21 18.89 0.58 2.19
CA GLN A 21 18.36 -0.51 3.01
C GLN A 21 16.96 -0.87 2.52
N TYR A 22 16.75 -2.15 2.23
CA TYR A 22 15.49 -2.64 1.69
C TYR A 22 14.34 -2.33 2.68
N ASP A 23 13.31 -1.64 2.19
CA ASP A 23 12.10 -1.29 2.95
C ASP A 23 12.32 -0.33 4.15
N GLU A 24 13.50 0.31 4.28
CA GLU A 24 13.79 1.31 5.33
C GLU A 24 13.77 2.75 4.79
N GLY A 25 13.07 2.96 3.69
CA GLY A 25 12.78 4.31 3.22
C GLY A 25 12.01 5.12 4.25
N ALA A 26 12.22 6.43 4.29
CA ALA A 26 11.28 7.29 5.01
C ALA A 26 9.88 7.15 4.37
N ILE A 27 8.91 6.78 5.20
CA ILE A 27 7.51 6.63 4.78
C ILE A 27 6.98 8.01 4.38
N ILE A 28 6.39 8.06 3.18
CA ILE A 28 5.70 9.23 2.67
C ILE A 28 4.24 9.15 3.12
N GLU A 29 3.56 8.05 2.79
CA GLU A 29 2.16 7.81 3.13
C GLU A 29 1.88 6.31 3.29
N GLN A 30 0.86 5.96 4.06
CA GLN A 30 0.40 4.59 4.24
C GLN A 30 -1.13 4.53 4.21
N PHE A 31 -1.67 3.59 3.43
CA PHE A 31 -3.10 3.43 3.23
C PHE A 31 -3.53 2.01 3.56
N THR A 32 -4.72 1.84 4.09
CA THR A 32 -5.30 0.54 4.42
C THR A 32 -6.62 0.32 3.71
N VAL A 33 -6.95 -0.96 3.49
CA VAL A 33 -8.22 -1.43 2.97
C VAL A 33 -8.68 -2.63 3.78
N ASP A 34 -9.96 -2.68 4.10
CA ASP A 34 -10.56 -3.78 4.83
C ASP A 34 -10.65 -5.04 3.95
N ILE A 35 -10.37 -6.18 4.58
CA ILE A 35 -10.47 -7.51 3.98
C ILE A 35 -11.45 -8.36 4.78
N SER A 36 -12.23 -9.14 4.05
CA SER A 36 -13.19 -10.11 4.57
C SER A 36 -12.58 -11.50 4.58
N MET A 37 -13.07 -12.36 5.47
CA MET A 37 -12.72 -13.79 5.45
C MET A 37 -13.19 -14.51 4.17
N GLU A 38 -14.07 -13.88 3.40
CA GLU A 38 -14.55 -14.37 2.10
C GLU A 38 -13.65 -13.94 0.94
N ASP A 39 -12.73 -13.00 1.14
CA ASP A 39 -11.81 -12.57 0.08
C ASP A 39 -10.74 -13.64 -0.14
N ASP A 40 -10.57 -14.07 -1.38
CA ASP A 40 -9.42 -14.88 -1.79
C ASP A 40 -8.19 -14.02 -2.09
N ALA A 41 -7.05 -14.68 -2.34
CA ALA A 41 -5.80 -13.99 -2.61
C ALA A 41 -5.88 -13.03 -3.81
N ASP A 42 -6.60 -13.41 -4.86
CA ASP A 42 -6.78 -12.61 -6.08
C ASP A 42 -7.63 -11.36 -5.80
N THR A 43 -8.66 -11.49 -4.97
CA THR A 43 -9.51 -10.37 -4.54
C THR A 43 -8.72 -9.39 -3.68
N ILE A 44 -7.90 -9.90 -2.75
CA ILE A 44 -7.02 -9.06 -1.92
C ILE A 44 -6.00 -8.31 -2.81
N GLU A 45 -5.36 -8.99 -3.76
CA GLU A 45 -4.44 -8.35 -4.71
C GLU A 45 -5.14 -7.26 -5.52
N ALA A 46 -6.36 -7.52 -6.01
CA ALA A 46 -7.14 -6.54 -6.75
C ALA A 46 -7.46 -5.29 -5.90
N LYS A 47 -7.82 -5.48 -4.62
CA LYS A 47 -8.06 -4.37 -3.68
C LYS A 47 -6.80 -3.55 -3.43
N VAL A 48 -5.67 -4.20 -3.16
CA VAL A 48 -4.37 -3.55 -2.93
C VAL A 48 -3.94 -2.75 -4.17
N ARG A 49 -4.03 -3.36 -5.36
CA ARG A 49 -3.67 -2.70 -6.62
C ARG A 49 -4.60 -1.53 -6.96
N HIS A 50 -5.89 -1.65 -6.62
CA HIS A 50 -6.82 -0.55 -6.78
C HIS A 50 -6.42 0.63 -5.87
N LEU A 51 -6.17 0.35 -4.59
CA LEU A 51 -5.71 1.32 -3.60
C LEU A 51 -4.40 2.00 -4.06
N GLU A 52 -3.46 1.23 -4.59
CA GLU A 52 -2.23 1.77 -5.19
C GLU A 52 -2.50 2.73 -6.34
N SER A 53 -3.34 2.35 -7.31
CA SER A 53 -3.65 3.23 -8.44
C SER A 53 -4.34 4.54 -8.02
N GLN A 54 -5.10 4.51 -6.92
CA GLN A 54 -5.81 5.69 -6.39
C GLN A 54 -4.87 6.67 -5.69
N HIS A 55 -3.87 6.15 -4.98
CA HIS A 55 -3.04 6.97 -4.10
C HIS A 55 -1.67 7.29 -4.67
N PHE A 56 -1.05 6.37 -5.41
CA PHE A 56 0.35 6.50 -5.83
C PHE A 56 0.62 7.76 -6.65
N VAL A 57 -0.21 8.04 -7.66
CA VAL A 57 -0.02 9.22 -8.54
C VAL A 57 -0.14 10.52 -7.74
N ASN A 58 -1.13 10.61 -6.86
CA ASN A 58 -1.36 11.81 -6.05
C ASN A 58 -0.22 12.02 -5.05
N THR A 59 0.22 10.97 -4.35
CA THR A 59 1.36 11.03 -3.42
C THR A 59 2.64 11.46 -4.13
N VAL A 60 2.92 10.93 -5.33
CA VAL A 60 4.09 11.35 -6.12
C VAL A 60 3.95 12.81 -6.56
N GLU A 61 2.77 13.23 -7.02
CA GLU A 61 2.52 14.61 -7.42
C GLU A 61 2.75 15.58 -6.25
N ASP A 62 2.26 15.25 -5.06
CA ASP A 62 2.42 16.05 -3.85
C ASP A 62 3.90 16.16 -3.45
N VAL A 63 4.66 15.06 -3.53
CA VAL A 63 6.11 15.09 -3.30
C VAL A 63 6.81 16.02 -4.31
N CYS A 64 6.46 15.92 -5.60
CA CYS A 64 7.04 16.78 -6.63
C CYS A 64 6.71 18.27 -6.42
N LYS A 65 5.49 18.60 -5.99
CA LYS A 65 5.05 19.99 -5.75
C LYS A 65 5.65 20.60 -4.49
N ASN A 66 5.89 19.78 -3.46
CA ASN A 66 6.40 20.21 -2.16
C ASN A 66 7.94 20.12 -2.05
N THR A 67 8.63 19.74 -3.12
CA THR A 67 10.10 19.81 -3.19
C THR A 67 10.52 21.26 -3.45
N PRO A 68 11.26 21.92 -2.54
CA PRO A 68 11.72 23.30 -2.71
C PRO A 68 12.76 23.47 -3.83
#